data_AF-A0A920UEZ6-F1
#
_entry.id   AF-A0A920UEZ6-F1
#
_cell.length_a   1.000
_cell.length_b   1.000
_cell.length_c   1.000
_cell.angle_alpha   90.00
_cell.angle_beta   90.00
_cell.angle_gamma   90.00
#
_symmetry.space_group_name_H-M   'P 1'
#
loop_
_entity.id
_entity.type
_entity.pdbx_description
1 polymer ?
#
loop_
_entity_poly.entity_id
_entity_poly.type
_entity_poly.pdbx_seq_one_letter_code
_entity_poly.pdbx_strand_id
1 'polypeptide(L)'
;MARQGGLDDIEVRLTGWGIRDRHEVVNSLHWGPDGWLYGCQGLFTPSVVGKPKGKGRIYKPGEVFPKKVEFDGEGTRINGGVWRYHPVKDRFEVVAHGFSNPWGIDYDAKGQFFIAHA
;
A
#
# COMPACT_ATOMS: atom_id res chain seq x y z
N MET A 1 -14.52 -9.30 -26.14
CA MET A 1 -15.57 -9.13 -25.12
C MET A 1 -14.90 -8.74 -23.81
N ALA A 2 -14.96 -7.47 -23.41
CA ALA A 2 -14.43 -7.04 -22.11
C ALA A 2 -15.47 -7.40 -21.03
N ARG A 3 -15.09 -8.20 -20.02
CA ARG A 3 -15.92 -8.37 -18.82
C ARG A 3 -16.02 -7.01 -18.13
N GLN A 4 -17.24 -6.50 -17.96
CA GLN A 4 -17.50 -5.43 -17.01
C GLN A 4 -17.30 -6.04 -15.62
N GLY A 5 -16.12 -5.82 -15.01
CA GLY A 5 -15.82 -6.32 -13.67
C GLY A 5 -16.66 -5.58 -12.64
N GLY A 6 -17.50 -6.30 -11.90
CA GLY A 6 -18.30 -5.74 -10.82
C GLY A 6 -17.45 -5.52 -9.57
N LEU A 7 -17.96 -4.77 -8.59
CA LEU A 7 -17.32 -4.65 -7.26
C LEU A 7 -17.11 -6.03 -6.60
N ASP A 8 -17.94 -7.02 -6.97
CA ASP A 8 -17.87 -8.39 -6.47
C ASP A 8 -16.62 -9.15 -6.97
N ASP A 9 -15.97 -8.65 -8.04
CA ASP A 9 -14.73 -9.21 -8.60
C ASP A 9 -13.47 -8.62 -7.96
N ILE A 10 -13.60 -7.64 -7.05
CA ILE A 10 -12.47 -6.98 -6.39
C ILE A 10 -12.09 -7.71 -5.12
N GLU A 11 -10.81 -8.04 -5.00
CA GLU A 11 -10.23 -8.61 -3.79
C GLU A 11 -9.36 -7.57 -3.06
N VAL A 12 -9.61 -7.40 -1.76
CA VAL A 12 -8.78 -6.52 -0.91
C VAL A 12 -7.60 -7.32 -0.39
N ARG A 13 -6.41 -7.05 -0.94
CA ARG A 13 -5.16 -7.72 -0.53
C ARG A 13 -4.49 -7.09 0.68
N LEU A 14 -4.58 -5.76 0.83
CA LEU A 14 -3.95 -5.01 1.91
C LEU A 14 -4.95 -4.01 2.50
N THR A 15 -4.89 -3.81 3.81
CA THR A 15 -5.70 -2.84 4.56
C THR A 15 -4.86 -2.17 5.66
N GLY A 16 -5.44 -1.18 6.35
CA GLY A 16 -4.80 -0.51 7.48
C GLY A 16 -3.92 0.70 7.12
N TRP A 17 -4.07 1.19 5.88
CA TRP A 17 -3.54 2.49 5.44
C TRP A 17 -4.19 3.61 6.25
N GLY A 18 -3.36 4.45 6.86
CA GLY A 18 -3.80 5.64 7.56
C GLY A 18 -4.36 6.68 6.58
N ILE A 19 -5.22 7.56 7.10
CA ILE A 19 -5.86 8.64 6.34
C ILE A 19 -5.75 10.00 7.04
N ARG A 20 -4.83 10.11 8.02
CA ARG A 20 -4.73 11.27 8.92
C ARG A 20 -4.23 12.51 8.19
N ASP A 21 -3.14 12.37 7.44
CA ASP A 21 -2.68 13.40 6.52
C ASP A 21 -3.03 12.96 5.09
N ARG A 22 -3.89 13.74 4.44
CA ARG A 22 -4.37 13.43 3.10
C ARG A 22 -3.34 13.77 2.00
N HIS A 23 -2.29 14.51 2.33
CA HIS A 23 -1.24 14.91 1.38
C HIS A 23 -0.15 13.86 1.22
N GLU A 24 -0.03 12.90 2.16
CA GLU A 24 1.05 11.91 2.17
C GLU A 24 0.48 10.49 2.37
N VAL A 25 -0.61 10.18 1.67
CA VAL A 25 -1.23 8.84 1.67
C VAL A 25 -0.47 7.87 0.77
N VAL A 26 -0.84 6.59 0.83
CA VAL A 26 -0.30 5.56 -0.06
C VAL A 26 -0.37 5.99 -1.52
N ASN A 27 0.77 5.96 -2.22
CA ASN A 27 0.89 6.51 -3.57
C ASN A 27 2.01 5.82 -4.37
N SER A 28 2.25 6.29 -5.59
CA SER A 28 3.36 5.88 -6.46
C SER A 28 3.46 4.37 -6.68
N LEU A 29 2.32 3.75 -7.00
CA LEU A 29 2.26 2.31 -7.24
C LEU A 29 3.05 1.95 -8.51
N HIS A 30 4.04 1.08 -8.38
CA HIS A 30 4.92 0.72 -9.49
C HIS A 30 5.31 -0.76 -9.44
N TRP A 31 5.22 -1.46 -10.58
CA TRP A 31 5.67 -2.84 -10.68
C TRP A 31 7.18 -2.89 -10.89
N GLY A 32 7.89 -3.49 -9.94
CA GLY A 32 9.31 -3.74 -10.07
C GLY A 32 9.62 -4.84 -11.10
N PRO A 33 10.86 -4.88 -11.62
CA PRO A 33 11.29 -5.91 -12.56
C PRO A 33 11.37 -7.31 -11.91
N ASP A 34 11.31 -7.39 -10.58
CA ASP A 34 11.30 -8.60 -9.78
C ASP A 34 9.89 -9.17 -9.51
N GLY A 35 8.85 -8.55 -10.07
CA GLY A 35 7.45 -8.97 -9.94
C GLY A 35 6.77 -8.54 -8.64
N TRP A 36 7.41 -7.68 -7.84
CA TRP A 36 6.77 -7.06 -6.68
C TRP A 36 6.10 -5.74 -7.07
N LEU A 37 4.96 -5.44 -6.43
CA LEU A 37 4.36 -4.12 -6.47
C LEU A 37 4.99 -3.26 -5.39
N TYR A 38 5.51 -2.10 -5.75
CA TYR A 38 6.07 -1.12 -4.82
C TYR A 38 5.13 0.06 -4.63
N GLY A 39 5.29 0.75 -3.52
CA GLY A 39 4.63 2.02 -3.29
C GLY A 39 5.25 2.82 -2.14
N CYS A 40 4.81 4.06 -2.03
CA CYS A 40 5.26 5.02 -1.03
C CYS A 40 4.19 5.24 0.05
N GLN A 41 4.62 5.67 1.23
CA GLN A 41 3.75 6.05 2.35
C GLN A 41 4.38 7.20 3.13
N GLY A 42 3.60 8.25 3.43
CA GLY A 42 4.05 9.42 4.18
C GLY A 42 4.29 9.22 5.66
N LEU A 43 5.01 10.14 6.27
CA LEU A 43 5.39 10.11 7.69
C LEU A 43 4.21 10.43 8.61
N PHE A 44 3.43 11.46 8.27
CA PHE A 44 2.30 11.92 9.09
C PHE A 44 1.01 11.14 8.86
N THR A 45 1.12 10.01 8.15
CA THR A 45 0.04 9.06 7.92
C THR A 45 0.36 7.72 8.59
N PRO A 46 0.26 7.61 9.94
CA PRO A 46 0.59 6.39 10.64
C PRO A 46 -0.22 5.22 10.14
N SER A 47 0.46 4.17 9.67
CA SER A 47 -0.19 3.00 9.07
C SER A 47 0.30 1.71 9.70
N VAL A 48 -0.62 0.76 9.82
CA VAL A 48 -0.33 -0.63 10.18
C VAL A 48 -0.95 -1.46 9.09
N VAL A 49 -0.12 -1.98 8.18
CA VAL A 49 -0.56 -2.56 6.92
C VAL A 49 -0.42 -4.07 6.96
N GLY A 50 -1.44 -4.76 6.48
CA GLY A 50 -1.41 -6.21 6.37
C GLY A 50 -2.59 -6.73 5.59
N LYS A 51 -2.62 -8.05 5.43
CA LYS A 51 -3.75 -8.74 4.82
C LYS A 51 -4.98 -8.58 5.72
N PRO A 52 -6.15 -8.17 5.19
CA PRO A 52 -7.35 -8.08 6.01
C PRO A 52 -7.76 -9.45 6.53
N LYS A 53 -8.30 -9.49 7.75
CA LYS A 53 -9.00 -10.68 8.23
C LYS A 53 -10.33 -10.82 7.47
N GLY A 54 -10.49 -11.89 6.71
CA GLY A 54 -11.68 -12.13 5.86
C GLY A 54 -11.59 -11.46 4.49
N LYS A 55 -12.73 -11.05 3.90
CA LYS A 55 -12.79 -10.52 2.52
C LYS A 55 -12.23 -9.09 2.36
N GLY A 56 -11.89 -8.41 3.46
CA GLY A 56 -11.63 -6.97 3.47
C GLY A 56 -12.88 -6.15 3.10
N ARG A 57 -12.72 -4.83 3.06
CA ARG A 57 -13.82 -3.90 2.78
C ARG A 57 -13.33 -2.71 1.95
N ILE A 58 -14.11 -2.36 0.93
CA ILE A 58 -13.98 -1.11 0.19
C ILE A 58 -14.97 -0.11 0.80
N TYR A 59 -14.47 1.07 1.17
CA TYR A 59 -15.27 2.11 1.80
C TYR A 59 -15.86 3.06 0.77
N LYS A 60 -17.09 3.51 0.99
CA LYS A 60 -17.77 4.51 0.15
C LYS A 60 -17.66 5.92 0.76
N PRO A 61 -17.79 6.99 -0.05
CA PRO A 61 -17.84 8.35 0.48
C PRO A 61 -18.89 8.50 1.58
N GLY A 62 -18.51 9.12 2.70
CA GLY A 62 -19.37 9.31 3.87
C GLY A 62 -19.41 8.15 4.86
N GLU A 63 -18.81 7.00 4.54
CA GLU A 63 -18.67 5.91 5.51
C GLU A 63 -17.60 6.21 6.57
N VAL A 64 -17.87 5.79 7.80
CA VAL A 64 -16.92 5.94 8.90
C VAL A 64 -15.75 4.99 8.70
N PHE A 65 -14.55 5.55 8.62
CA PHE A 65 -13.31 4.77 8.58
C PHE A 65 -13.14 3.97 9.89
N PRO A 66 -12.72 2.69 9.84
CA PRO A 66 -12.66 1.84 11.02
C PRO A 66 -11.68 2.39 12.05
N LYS A 67 -12.08 2.39 13.32
CA LYS A 67 -11.18 2.72 14.45
C LYS A 67 -10.18 1.60 14.74
N LYS A 68 -10.50 0.36 14.34
CA LYS A 68 -9.69 -0.83 14.51
C LYS A 68 -9.77 -1.67 13.24
N VAL A 69 -8.61 -2.11 12.75
CA VAL A 69 -8.47 -3.02 11.62
C VAL A 69 -7.91 -4.34 12.15
N GLU A 70 -8.49 -5.46 11.71
CA GLU A 70 -8.00 -6.81 12.04
C GLU A 70 -7.30 -7.41 10.83
N PHE A 71 -6.21 -8.13 11.09
CA PHE A 71 -5.37 -8.72 10.06
C PHE A 71 -5.40 -10.24 10.14
N ASP A 72 -5.17 -10.87 8.98
CA ASP A 72 -4.79 -12.28 8.92
C ASP A 72 -3.26 -12.37 9.17
N GLY A 73 -2.90 -12.58 10.43
CA GLY A 73 -1.52 -12.46 10.92
C GLY A 73 -1.22 -11.12 11.58
N GLU A 74 0.04 -10.70 11.54
CA GLU A 74 0.50 -9.44 12.13
C GLU A 74 0.53 -8.32 11.09
N GLY A 75 -0.01 -7.15 11.45
CA GLY A 75 0.11 -5.95 10.65
C GLY A 75 1.50 -5.31 10.82
N THR A 76 2.05 -4.79 9.73
CA THR A 76 3.38 -4.17 9.69
C THR A 76 3.28 -2.66 9.74
N ARG A 77 4.01 -2.02 10.66
CA ARG A 77 4.02 -0.56 10.78
C ARG A 77 4.78 0.07 9.61
N ILE A 78 4.21 1.12 9.03
CA ILE A 78 4.91 1.96 8.06
C ILE A 78 4.48 3.43 8.17
N ASN A 79 5.46 4.27 8.45
CA ASN A 79 5.37 5.71 8.40
C ASN A 79 6.60 6.19 7.64
N GLY A 80 6.42 7.01 6.60
CA GLY A 80 7.54 7.66 5.92
C GLY A 80 8.48 6.66 5.25
N GLY A 81 7.96 5.86 4.33
CA GLY A 81 8.64 4.67 3.85
C GLY A 81 8.26 4.23 2.44
N VAL A 82 9.05 3.28 1.94
CA VAL A 82 8.76 2.50 0.73
C VAL A 82 8.43 1.08 1.13
N TRP A 83 7.35 0.55 0.58
CA TRP A 83 6.89 -0.81 0.81
C TRP A 83 6.83 -1.58 -0.50
N ARG A 84 6.75 -2.91 -0.38
CA ARG A 84 6.47 -3.80 -1.50
C ARG A 84 5.50 -4.92 -1.13
N TYR A 85 4.75 -5.39 -2.12
CA TYR A 85 3.80 -6.48 -2.02
C TYR A 85 3.96 -7.48 -3.16
N HIS A 86 4.05 -8.77 -2.84
CA HIS A 86 4.09 -9.83 -3.83
C HIS A 86 2.70 -10.47 -3.96
N PRO A 87 2.02 -10.40 -5.13
CA PRO A 87 0.64 -10.86 -5.28
C PRO A 87 0.48 -12.39 -5.20
N VAL A 88 1.43 -13.15 -5.78
CA VAL A 88 1.37 -14.63 -5.75
C VAL A 88 1.79 -15.20 -4.39
N LYS A 89 2.82 -14.62 -3.76
CA LYS A 89 3.32 -15.06 -2.44
C LYS A 89 2.53 -14.45 -1.28
N ASP A 90 1.60 -13.54 -1.58
CA ASP A 90 0.78 -12.81 -0.62
C ASP A 90 1.58 -12.20 0.54
N ARG A 91 2.70 -11.55 0.20
CA ARG A 91 3.70 -11.08 1.17
C ARG A 91 3.86 -9.57 1.09
N PHE A 92 3.75 -8.90 2.24
CA PHE A 92 4.00 -7.47 2.39
C PHE A 92 5.32 -7.23 3.12
N GLU A 93 6.12 -6.27 2.66
CA GLU A 93 7.39 -5.90 3.27
C GLU A 93 7.60 -4.39 3.24
N VAL A 94 8.30 -3.87 4.25
CA VAL A 94 8.84 -2.51 4.21
C VAL A 94 10.28 -2.58 3.74
N VAL A 95 10.59 -1.82 2.70
CA VAL A 95 11.92 -1.79 2.06
C VAL A 95 12.79 -0.71 2.67
N ALA A 96 12.21 0.46 2.96
CA ALA A 96 12.93 1.59 3.51
C ALA A 96 12.02 2.47 4.38
N HIS A 97 12.64 3.19 5.32
CA HIS A 97 12.03 4.19 6.20
C HIS A 97 12.87 5.46 6.21
N GLY A 98 12.33 6.52 6.81
CA GLY A 98 13.06 7.78 7.07
C GLY A 98 12.68 8.91 6.11
N PHE A 99 11.65 8.72 5.29
CA PHE A 99 11.09 9.75 4.43
C PHE A 99 10.00 10.54 5.18
N SER A 100 9.80 11.80 4.83
CA SER A 100 8.60 12.59 5.13
C SER A 100 7.52 12.33 4.07
N ASN A 101 7.66 12.90 2.87
CA ASN A 101 6.68 12.93 1.80
C ASN A 101 7.18 12.31 0.46
N PRO A 102 7.35 10.97 0.38
CA PRO A 102 7.78 10.33 -0.86
C PRO A 102 6.64 10.25 -1.89
N TRP A 103 6.92 10.67 -3.12
CA TRP A 103 5.95 10.75 -4.24
C TRP A 103 6.49 10.24 -5.58
N GLY A 104 7.67 9.61 -5.59
CA GLY A 104 8.18 8.98 -6.78
C GLY A 104 8.97 7.72 -6.45
N ILE A 105 8.75 6.69 -7.24
CA ILE A 105 9.58 5.50 -7.30
C ILE A 105 9.71 5.07 -8.76
N ASP A 106 10.93 4.75 -9.19
CA ASP A 106 11.22 4.21 -10.52
C ASP A 106 12.52 3.39 -10.46
N TYR A 107 12.85 2.68 -11.54
CA TYR A 107 14.09 1.92 -11.63
C TYR A 107 14.77 2.04 -12.99
N ASP A 108 16.10 1.90 -13.03
CA ASP A 108 16.85 1.85 -14.28
C ASP A 108 16.78 0.48 -14.97
N ALA A 109 17.33 0.38 -16.18
CA ALA A 109 17.39 -0.89 -16.92
C ALA A 109 18.16 -2.02 -16.20
N LYS A 110 18.90 -1.72 -15.12
CA LYS A 110 19.60 -2.70 -14.29
C LYS A 110 18.83 -3.05 -13.01
N GLY A 111 17.61 -2.54 -12.85
CA GLY A 111 16.75 -2.76 -11.69
C GLY A 111 17.17 -1.99 -10.43
N GLN A 112 17.96 -0.93 -10.57
CA GLN A 112 18.31 -0.06 -9.44
C GLN A 112 17.19 0.94 -9.20
N PHE A 113 16.65 0.94 -7.98
CA PHE A 113 15.52 1.81 -7.63
C PHE A 113 15.96 3.21 -7.20
N PHE A 114 15.18 4.20 -7.62
CA PHE A 114 15.29 5.60 -7.21
C PHE A 114 14.00 6.03 -6.53
N ILE A 115 14.12 6.91 -5.54
CA ILE A 115 12.99 7.46 -4.80
C ILE A 115 13.06 8.99 -4.86
N ALA A 116 11.94 9.62 -5.16
CA ALA A 116 11.78 11.08 -5.08
C ALA A 116 10.92 11.44 -3.86
N HIS A 117 11.40 12.42 -3.11
CA HIS A 117 10.86 12.83 -1.83
C HIS A 117 11.02 14.34 -1.65
N ALA A 118 9.98 15.01 -1.13
CA ALA A 118 9.97 16.44 -0.83
C ALA A 118 10.22 16.73 0.66
#